data_AF-A0A7S7T698-F1
#
_entry.id   AF-A0A7S7T698-F1
#
_cell.length_a   1.000
_cell.length_b   1.000
_cell.length_c   1.000
_cell.angle_alpha   90.00
_cell.angle_beta   90.00
_cell.angle_gamma   90.00
#
_symmetry.space_group_name_H-M   'P 1'
#
loop_
_entity.id
_entity.type
_entity.pdbx_description
1 polymer ?
#
loop_
_entity_poly.entity_id
_entity_poly.type
_entity_poly.pdbx_seq_one_letter_code
_entity_poly.pdbx_strand_id
1 'polypeptide(L)'
;MIFPLGYFMSLSLTGRRHAKLLDSLIGEWLENDDPQDRVRLISGGPGSGKSTFAKRLASSLAVRPEWRVVFVPLQRLKGIGPLEARINDYFRLQGDEPFELDTAPLLSMGRDGHRHWLVIFDGLDELAKEGPGSESAAQDFASALADWRARVGDVAARFLVLGRAPSMQEARRRLSLHGKGTLHVVGIREELTGDVLRWR
;
A
#
# COMPACT_ATOMS: atom_id res chain seq x y z
N MET A 1 22.04 14.15 -9.37
CA MET A 1 22.01 14.71 -8.00
C MET A 1 20.71 14.22 -7.37
N ILE A 2 20.73 13.16 -6.56
CA ILE A 2 19.54 12.56 -5.96
C ILE A 2 19.54 12.94 -4.48
N PHE A 3 18.61 13.80 -4.08
CA PHE A 3 18.36 14.06 -2.67
C PHE A 3 17.73 12.81 -2.04
N PRO A 4 18.24 12.29 -0.91
CA PRO A 4 17.49 11.30 -0.15
C PRO A 4 16.41 12.07 0.61
N LEU A 5 15.16 12.03 0.14
CA LEU A 5 14.02 12.35 1.00
C LEU A 5 13.95 11.24 2.08
N GLY A 6 14.61 11.49 3.20
CA GLY A 6 14.56 10.62 4.37
C GLY A 6 13.16 10.65 4.98
N TYR A 7 12.35 9.64 4.73
CA TYR A 7 11.09 9.46 5.43
C TYR A 7 11.35 8.79 6.79
N PHE A 8 11.15 9.53 7.87
CA PHE A 8 11.20 8.99 9.24
C PHE A 8 9.85 8.41 9.62
N MET A 9 9.89 7.22 10.21
CA MET A 9 8.69 6.44 10.49
C MET A 9 8.72 5.85 11.90
N SER A 10 7.63 5.99 12.66
CA SER A 10 7.50 5.44 14.02
C SER A 10 6.71 4.14 13.98
N LEU A 11 7.35 3.01 14.30
CA LEU A 11 6.66 1.73 14.53
C LEU A 11 6.06 1.67 15.94
N SER A 12 4.81 1.22 16.06
CA SER A 12 4.15 0.93 17.35
C SER A 12 4.18 -0.57 17.62
N LEU A 13 5.11 -0.99 18.49
CA LEU A 13 5.07 -2.25 19.21
C LEU A 13 5.23 -1.90 20.69
N THR A 14 4.16 -2.12 21.48
CA THR A 14 4.25 -2.21 22.96
C THR A 14 5.11 -1.13 23.64
N GLY A 15 4.79 0.14 23.40
CA GLY A 15 5.35 1.28 24.14
C GLY A 15 6.72 1.81 23.68
N ARG A 16 7.44 1.15 22.76
CA ARG A 16 8.71 1.66 22.20
C ARG A 16 8.53 2.13 20.75
N ARG A 17 8.81 3.41 20.50
CA ARG A 17 8.80 4.02 19.17
C ARG A 17 10.19 3.86 18.55
N HIS A 18 10.29 3.17 17.41
CA HIS A 18 11.53 3.08 16.64
C HIS A 18 11.40 3.90 15.38
N ALA A 19 12.39 4.77 15.14
CA ALA A 19 12.49 5.60 13.96
C ALA A 19 13.44 4.93 12.95
N LYS A 20 12.91 4.50 11.80
CA LYS A 20 13.70 3.89 10.71
C LYS A 20 13.27 4.49 9.36
N LEU A 21 14.14 4.35 8.35
CA LEU A 21 13.82 4.71 6.98
C LEU A 21 12.75 3.78 6.42
N LEU A 22 11.69 4.37 5.84
CA LEU A 22 10.57 3.64 5.25
C LEU A 22 11.03 2.65 4.15
N ASP A 23 12.00 3.06 3.33
CA ASP A 23 12.61 2.22 2.28
C ASP A 23 13.17 0.92 2.85
N SER A 24 13.97 1.01 3.90
CA SER A 24 14.60 -0.16 4.52
C SER A 24 13.56 -1.10 5.11
N LEU A 25 12.55 -0.56 5.80
CA LEU A 25 11.50 -1.38 6.41
C LEU A 25 10.63 -2.12 5.40
N ILE A 26 10.30 -1.45 4.30
CA ILE A 26 9.54 -2.07 3.22
C ILE A 26 10.43 -3.07 2.45
N GLY A 27 11.69 -2.75 2.20
CA GLY A 27 12.66 -3.69 1.62
C GLY A 27 12.79 -4.98 2.43
N GLU A 28 13.08 -4.86 3.74
CA GLU A 28 13.16 -6.00 4.69
C GLU A 28 11.87 -6.85 4.66
N TRP A 29 10.71 -6.21 4.54
CA TRP A 29 9.42 -6.91 4.46
C TRP A 29 9.19 -7.60 3.11
N LEU A 30 9.58 -6.97 2.01
CA LEU A 30 9.45 -7.55 0.67
C LEU A 30 10.38 -8.75 0.44
N GLU A 31 11.54 -8.76 1.09
CA GLU A 31 12.52 -9.85 1.04
C GLU A 31 12.12 -11.07 1.89
N ASN A 32 11.22 -10.88 2.87
CA ASN A 32 10.74 -11.96 3.73
C ASN A 32 9.47 -12.61 3.16
N ASP A 33 9.51 -13.90 2.87
CA ASP A 33 8.38 -14.67 2.31
C ASP A 33 7.50 -15.34 3.35
N ASP A 34 7.15 -14.59 4.40
CA ASP A 34 6.23 -15.03 5.44
C ASP A 34 4.78 -15.05 4.92
N PRO A 35 4.12 -16.22 4.80
CA PRO A 35 2.74 -16.31 4.33
C PRO A 35 1.73 -15.62 5.25
N GLN A 36 2.08 -15.41 6.52
CA GLN A 36 1.24 -14.73 7.51
C GLN A 36 1.40 -13.20 7.47
N ASP A 37 2.49 -12.69 6.90
CA ASP A 37 2.82 -11.26 6.83
C ASP A 37 2.78 -10.70 5.40
N ARG A 38 1.64 -10.90 4.72
CA ARG A 38 1.45 -10.47 3.33
C ARG A 38 0.82 -9.09 3.15
N VAL A 39 0.44 -8.40 4.24
CA VAL A 39 -0.25 -7.10 4.16
C VAL A 39 0.46 -6.08 5.03
N ARG A 40 0.79 -4.91 4.44
CA ARG A 40 1.30 -3.75 5.16
C ARG A 40 0.41 -2.53 4.91
N LEU A 41 0.15 -1.80 5.99
CA LEU A 41 -0.54 -0.53 5.96
C LEU A 41 0.48 0.60 6.15
N ILE A 42 0.49 1.59 5.27
CA ILE A 42 1.25 2.83 5.42
C ILE A 42 0.27 3.95 5.75
N SER A 43 0.35 4.45 6.98
CA SER A 43 -0.47 5.52 7.50
C SER A 43 0.31 6.82 7.60
N GLY A 44 -0.27 7.95 7.20
CA GLY A 44 0.37 9.26 7.36
C GLY A 44 -0.53 10.40 6.92
N GLY A 45 -0.22 11.62 7.38
CA GLY A 45 -0.99 12.82 7.03
C GLY A 45 -0.89 13.21 5.54
N PRO A 46 -1.71 14.17 5.07
CA PRO A 46 -1.53 14.77 3.75
C PRO A 46 -0.11 15.35 3.59
N GLY A 47 0.46 15.27 2.39
CA GLY A 47 1.81 15.77 2.12
C GLY A 47 2.95 14.94 2.71
N SER A 48 2.67 13.86 3.45
CA SER A 48 3.71 12.98 4.03
C SER A 48 4.51 12.16 3.01
N GLY A 49 4.21 12.27 1.71
CA GLY A 49 4.96 11.60 0.63
C GLY A 49 4.65 10.11 0.41
N LYS A 50 3.63 9.54 1.06
CA LYS A 50 3.20 8.14 0.89
C LYS A 50 3.04 7.71 -0.58
N SER A 51 2.23 8.44 -1.34
CA SER A 51 1.96 8.16 -2.75
C SER A 51 3.21 8.29 -3.61
N THR A 52 4.06 9.28 -3.33
CA THR A 52 5.36 9.46 -4.01
C THR A 52 6.29 8.28 -3.73
N PHE A 53 6.40 7.88 -2.47
CA PHE A 53 7.15 6.68 -2.07
C PHE A 53 6.62 5.44 -2.79
N ALA A 54 5.31 5.22 -2.81
CA ALA A 54 4.69 4.06 -3.42
C ALA A 54 4.92 4.00 -4.94
N LYS A 55 4.81 5.12 -5.65
CA LYS A 55 5.11 5.20 -7.09
C LYS A 55 6.58 4.91 -7.38
N ARG A 56 7.50 5.46 -6.58
CA ARG A 56 8.93 5.19 -6.72
C ARG A 56 9.25 3.71 -6.47
N LEU A 57 8.68 3.12 -5.40
CA LEU A 57 8.80 1.70 -5.10
C LEU A 57 8.26 0.84 -6.25
N ALA A 58 7.09 1.19 -6.79
CA ALA A 58 6.51 0.45 -7.90
C ALA A 58 7.42 0.46 -9.13
N SER A 59 7.93 1.63 -9.50
CA SER A 59 8.85 1.79 -10.63
C SER A 59 10.16 1.01 -10.42
N SER A 60 10.73 1.03 -9.21
CA SER A 60 12.01 0.34 -8.93
C SER A 60 11.90 -1.18 -8.90
N LEU A 61 10.72 -1.72 -8.60
CA LEU A 61 10.43 -3.15 -8.63
C LEU A 61 9.97 -3.61 -10.01
N ALA A 62 9.23 -2.79 -10.77
CA ALA A 62 8.70 -3.16 -12.09
C ALA A 62 9.80 -3.42 -13.15
N VAL A 63 11.00 -2.87 -12.97
CA VAL A 63 12.16 -3.16 -13.84
C VAL A 63 12.87 -4.48 -13.50
N ARG A 64 12.45 -5.17 -12.43
CA ARG A 64 13.04 -6.43 -11.99
C ARG A 64 12.21 -7.59 -12.53
N PRO A 65 12.79 -8.53 -13.29
CA PRO A 65 12.03 -9.56 -14.00
C PRO A 65 11.28 -10.52 -13.07
N GLU A 66 11.75 -10.71 -11.83
CA GLU A 66 11.12 -11.57 -10.84
C GLU A 66 9.89 -10.96 -10.17
N TRP A 67 9.68 -9.64 -10.31
CA TRP A 67 8.58 -8.90 -9.71
C TRP A 67 7.50 -8.53 -10.72
N ARG A 68 6.25 -8.74 -10.31
CA ARG A 68 5.08 -8.14 -10.93
C ARG A 68 4.48 -7.12 -9.97
N VAL A 69 4.30 -5.89 -10.44
CA VAL A 69 3.79 -4.80 -9.60
C VAL A 69 2.54 -4.19 -10.21
N VAL A 70 1.50 -4.06 -9.39
CA VAL A 70 0.22 -3.46 -9.80
C VAL A 70 -0.08 -2.29 -8.86
N PHE A 71 -0.09 -1.07 -9.40
CA PHE A 71 -0.43 0.14 -8.66
C PHE A 71 -1.90 0.50 -8.90
N VAL A 72 -2.69 0.57 -7.83
CA VAL A 72 -4.14 0.74 -7.86
C VAL A 72 -4.52 2.01 -7.11
N PRO A 73 -4.95 3.08 -7.81
CA PRO A 73 -5.57 4.24 -7.17
C PRO A 73 -7.03 3.90 -6.79
N LEU A 74 -7.29 3.71 -5.49
CA LEU A 74 -8.56 3.16 -4.99
C LEU A 74 -9.80 3.97 -5.38
N GLN A 75 -9.69 5.30 -5.41
CA GLN A 75 -10.76 6.23 -5.79
C GLN A 75 -11.24 6.04 -7.25
N ARG A 76 -10.43 5.40 -8.09
CA ARG A 76 -10.80 5.10 -9.48
C ARG A 76 -11.49 3.75 -9.65
N LEU A 77 -11.48 2.89 -8.63
CA LEU A 77 -12.17 1.61 -8.69
C LEU A 77 -13.68 1.83 -8.61
N LYS A 78 -14.41 1.47 -9.67
CA LYS A 78 -15.88 1.51 -9.70
C LYS A 78 -16.46 0.09 -9.65
N GLY A 79 -17.79 -0.01 -9.63
CA GLY A 79 -18.50 -1.28 -9.62
C GLY A 79 -18.58 -1.98 -8.25
N ILE A 80 -19.27 -3.12 -8.25
CA ILE A 80 -19.51 -4.00 -7.09
C ILE A 80 -18.97 -5.39 -7.45
N GLY A 81 -18.52 -6.14 -6.46
CA GLY A 81 -18.01 -7.50 -6.63
C GLY A 81 -16.60 -7.68 -6.06
N PRO A 82 -15.94 -8.80 -6.39
CA PRO A 82 -14.59 -9.11 -5.92
C PRO A 82 -13.59 -7.99 -6.27
N LEU A 83 -12.68 -7.70 -5.34
CA LEU A 83 -11.71 -6.61 -5.48
C LEU A 83 -10.81 -6.81 -6.71
N GLU A 84 -10.34 -8.03 -6.94
CA GLU A 84 -9.51 -8.39 -8.09
C GLU A 84 -10.22 -8.16 -9.43
N ALA A 85 -11.53 -8.45 -9.49
CA ALA A 85 -12.33 -8.24 -10.70
C ALA A 85 -12.46 -6.75 -11.01
N ARG A 86 -12.77 -5.94 -9.98
CA ARG A 86 -12.85 -4.48 -10.12
C ARG A 86 -11.52 -3.84 -10.53
N ILE A 87 -10.39 -4.39 -10.11
CA ILE A 87 -9.06 -3.94 -10.55
C ILE A 87 -8.82 -4.30 -12.02
N ASN A 88 -9.12 -5.54 -12.43
CA ASN A 88 -9.01 -5.93 -13.84
C ASN A 88 -9.91 -5.06 -14.72
N ASP A 89 -11.14 -4.80 -14.31
CA ASP A 89 -12.06 -3.91 -15.02
C ASP A 89 -11.52 -2.49 -15.09
N TYR A 90 -10.94 -1.98 -13.99
CA TYR A 90 -10.27 -0.67 -14.02
C TYR A 90 -9.18 -0.63 -15.10
N PHE A 91 -8.30 -1.62 -15.20
CA PHE A 91 -7.26 -1.62 -16.24
C PHE A 91 -7.78 -1.87 -17.66
N ARG A 92 -8.88 -2.60 -17.81
CA ARG A 92 -9.55 -2.84 -19.10
C ARG A 92 -10.33 -1.63 -19.64
N LEU A 93 -10.87 -0.81 -18.73
CA LEU A 93 -11.78 0.28 -19.07
C LEU A 93 -11.12 1.67 -19.04
N GLN A 94 -9.83 1.76 -18.72
CA GLN A 94 -9.09 3.04 -18.70
C GLN A 94 -8.45 3.36 -20.05
N GLY A 95 -8.93 4.44 -20.69
CA GLY A 95 -8.16 5.34 -21.57
C GLY A 95 -7.44 4.73 -22.79
N ASP A 96 -6.53 5.51 -23.37
CA ASP A 96 -6.00 5.40 -24.75
C ASP A 96 -5.37 4.05 -25.14
N GLU A 97 -4.96 3.22 -24.17
CA GLU A 97 -4.42 1.87 -24.37
C GLU A 97 -4.94 0.91 -23.28
N PRO A 98 -6.17 0.38 -23.44
CA PRO A 98 -6.74 -0.55 -22.48
C PRO A 98 -6.03 -1.91 -22.53
N PHE A 99 -5.98 -2.61 -21.39
CA PHE A 99 -5.54 -4.00 -21.38
C PHE A 99 -6.60 -4.90 -22.02
N GLU A 100 -6.15 -5.83 -22.86
CA GLU A 100 -7.00 -6.91 -23.37
C GLU A 100 -7.47 -7.82 -22.24
N LEU A 101 -8.57 -8.55 -22.48
CA LEU A 101 -9.17 -9.42 -21.44
C LEU A 101 -8.18 -10.47 -20.93
N ASP A 102 -7.35 -11.03 -21.79
CA ASP A 102 -6.39 -12.07 -21.45
C ASP A 102 -5.07 -11.53 -20.88
N THR A 103 -4.81 -10.22 -21.00
CA THR A 103 -3.58 -9.57 -20.52
C THR A 103 -3.80 -8.70 -19.29
N ALA A 104 -5.03 -8.63 -18.76
CA ALA A 104 -5.32 -7.86 -17.56
C ALA A 104 -4.40 -8.29 -16.39
N PRO A 105 -3.85 -7.32 -15.64
CA PRO A 105 -2.63 -7.54 -14.88
C PRO A 105 -2.72 -8.55 -13.75
N LEU A 106 -3.92 -8.87 -13.24
CA LEU A 106 -4.10 -9.86 -12.17
C LEU A 106 -4.56 -11.24 -12.65
N LEU A 107 -4.96 -11.40 -13.92
CA LEU A 107 -5.44 -12.70 -14.42
C LEU A 107 -4.34 -13.75 -14.52
N SER A 108 -3.11 -13.29 -14.75
CA SER A 108 -1.92 -14.13 -14.79
C SER A 108 -1.29 -14.38 -13.41
N MET A 109 -1.93 -13.94 -12.32
CA MET A 109 -1.36 -14.04 -10.98
C MET A 109 -0.98 -15.49 -10.62
N GLY A 110 0.33 -15.69 -10.39
CA GLY A 110 0.91 -17.00 -10.10
C GLY A 110 1.08 -17.93 -11.30
N ARG A 111 0.86 -17.44 -12.54
CA ARG A 111 0.84 -18.27 -13.77
C ARG A 111 1.78 -17.78 -14.88
N ASP A 112 2.29 -16.56 -14.82
CA ASP A 112 3.17 -15.94 -15.83
C ASP A 112 4.68 -16.02 -15.52
N GLY A 113 5.06 -16.84 -14.54
CA GLY A 113 6.47 -17.07 -14.20
C GLY A 113 7.11 -15.99 -13.31
N HIS A 114 6.39 -14.93 -12.96
CA HIS A 114 6.85 -13.99 -11.94
C HIS A 114 6.84 -14.65 -10.55
N ARG A 115 7.95 -14.50 -9.82
CA ARG A 115 8.14 -15.14 -8.51
C ARG A 115 7.49 -14.36 -7.38
N HIS A 116 7.40 -13.03 -7.52
CA HIS A 116 6.90 -12.15 -6.48
C HIS A 116 5.89 -11.15 -7.04
N TRP A 117 4.83 -10.93 -6.28
CA TRP A 117 3.76 -9.99 -6.64
C TRP A 117 3.64 -8.91 -5.58
N LEU A 118 3.54 -7.65 -6.01
CA LEU A 118 3.20 -6.52 -5.15
C LEU A 118 2.00 -5.78 -5.71
N VAL A 119 0.90 -5.77 -4.96
CA VAL A 119 -0.28 -4.96 -5.26
C VAL A 119 -0.29 -3.78 -4.29
N ILE A 120 -0.23 -2.57 -4.85
CA ILE A 120 -0.20 -1.33 -4.09
C ILE A 120 -1.54 -0.63 -4.23
N PHE A 121 -2.19 -0.34 -3.12
CA PHE A 121 -3.46 0.38 -3.05
C PHE A 121 -3.24 1.76 -2.45
N ASP A 122 -3.38 2.81 -3.25
CA ASP A 122 -3.21 4.19 -2.80
C ASP A 122 -4.57 4.88 -2.61
N GLY A 123 -4.70 5.67 -1.55
CA GLY A 123 -5.88 6.51 -1.31
C GLY A 123 -7.04 5.87 -0.54
N LEU A 124 -6.81 5.01 0.47
CA LEU A 124 -7.91 4.39 1.22
C LEU A 124 -8.82 5.41 1.92
N ASP A 125 -8.27 6.53 2.41
CA ASP A 125 -9.04 7.61 3.03
C ASP A 125 -9.89 8.42 2.06
N GLU A 126 -9.59 8.36 0.76
CA GLU A 126 -10.40 9.02 -0.28
C GLU A 126 -11.60 8.15 -0.64
N LEU A 127 -11.42 6.82 -0.69
CA LEU A 127 -12.52 5.87 -0.86
C LEU A 127 -13.58 6.00 0.24
N ALA A 128 -13.14 6.24 1.49
CA ALA A 128 -14.03 6.48 2.61
C ALA A 128 -14.93 7.72 2.40
N LYS A 129 -14.52 8.75 1.65
CA LYS A 129 -15.28 10.01 1.57
C LYS A 129 -16.39 10.02 0.53
N GLU A 130 -16.38 9.09 -0.43
CA GLU A 130 -17.26 9.14 -1.60
C GLU A 130 -18.56 8.32 -1.45
N GLY A 131 -18.80 7.65 -0.32
CA GLY A 131 -19.97 6.80 -0.10
C GLY A 131 -20.95 7.31 0.97
N PRO A 132 -22.26 6.99 0.88
CA PRO A 132 -23.18 7.18 1.99
C PRO A 132 -22.76 6.26 3.14
N GLY A 133 -22.09 6.82 4.14
CA GLY A 133 -21.53 6.10 5.29
C GLY A 133 -20.02 5.85 5.15
N SER A 134 -19.20 6.89 5.35
CA SER A 134 -17.75 6.85 5.10
C SER A 134 -16.94 5.75 5.82
N GLU A 135 -17.45 5.24 6.94
CA GLU A 135 -16.84 4.10 7.65
C GLU A 135 -17.01 2.77 6.91
N SER A 136 -18.06 2.61 6.09
CA SER A 136 -18.31 1.35 5.39
C SER A 136 -17.27 1.09 4.30
N ALA A 137 -16.85 2.09 3.53
CA ALA A 137 -16.01 1.83 2.36
C ALA A 137 -14.60 1.31 2.70
N ALA A 138 -14.01 1.77 3.81
CA ALA A 138 -12.73 1.23 4.29
C ALA A 138 -12.89 -0.20 4.84
N GLN A 139 -14.02 -0.48 5.50
CA GLN A 139 -14.36 -1.82 5.99
C GLN A 139 -14.63 -2.80 4.86
N ASP A 140 -15.35 -2.36 3.83
CA ASP A 140 -15.69 -3.13 2.65
C ASP A 140 -14.43 -3.47 1.87
N PHE A 141 -13.55 -2.48 1.65
CA PHE A 141 -12.23 -2.71 1.06
C PHE A 141 -11.42 -3.72 1.87
N ALA A 142 -11.33 -3.54 3.20
CA ALA A 142 -10.54 -4.44 4.03
C ALA A 142 -11.10 -5.87 4.06
N SER A 143 -12.42 -6.02 4.03
CA SER A 143 -13.10 -7.31 3.90
C SER A 143 -12.77 -7.96 2.56
N ALA A 144 -12.92 -7.23 1.46
CA ALA A 144 -12.63 -7.74 0.12
C ALA A 144 -11.15 -8.11 -0.05
N LEU A 145 -10.24 -7.34 0.56
CA LEU A 145 -8.80 -7.66 0.57
C LEU A 145 -8.51 -8.91 1.42
N ALA A 146 -9.17 -9.10 2.56
CA ALA A 146 -9.02 -10.32 3.37
C ALA A 146 -9.48 -11.55 2.58
N ASP A 147 -10.63 -11.45 1.91
CA ASP A 147 -11.18 -12.53 1.09
C ASP A 147 -10.27 -12.83 -0.11
N TRP A 148 -9.74 -11.78 -0.77
CA TRP A 148 -8.79 -11.96 -1.86
C TRP A 148 -7.49 -12.61 -1.38
N ARG A 149 -6.93 -12.14 -0.25
CA ARG A 149 -5.72 -12.73 0.36
C ARG A 149 -5.90 -14.23 0.62
N ALA A 150 -7.08 -14.65 1.09
CA ALA A 150 -7.39 -16.05 1.33
C ALA A 150 -7.46 -16.86 0.02
N ARG A 151 -8.01 -16.29 -1.06
CA ARG A 151 -8.12 -16.96 -2.37
C ARG A 151 -6.80 -17.10 -3.12
N VAL A 152 -5.87 -16.16 -2.91
CA VAL A 152 -4.57 -16.16 -3.62
C VAL A 152 -3.69 -17.36 -3.24
N GLY A 153 -3.99 -18.05 -2.12
CA GLY A 153 -3.34 -19.31 -1.77
C GLY A 153 -1.83 -19.14 -1.57
N ASP A 154 -1.03 -20.01 -2.19
CA ASP A 154 0.42 -20.03 -1.99
C ASP A 154 1.20 -19.03 -2.86
N VAL A 155 0.53 -18.27 -3.73
CA VAL A 155 1.22 -17.25 -4.54
C VAL A 155 1.88 -16.23 -3.62
N ALA A 156 3.16 -15.93 -3.87
CA ALA A 156 3.95 -14.93 -3.13
C ALA A 156 3.52 -13.49 -3.46
N ALA A 157 2.28 -13.16 -3.11
CA ALA A 157 1.66 -11.87 -3.29
C ALA A 157 1.64 -11.08 -1.99
N ARG A 158 2.13 -9.84 -2.07
CA ARG A 158 2.12 -8.87 -0.99
C ARG A 158 1.21 -7.70 -1.35
N PHE A 159 0.54 -7.16 -0.34
CA PHE A 159 -0.42 -6.08 -0.47
C PHE A 159 0.02 -4.89 0.37
N LEU A 160 0.24 -3.74 -0.27
CA LEU A 160 0.62 -2.51 0.39
C LEU A 160 -0.52 -1.50 0.28
N VAL A 161 -1.10 -1.09 1.41
CA VAL A 161 -2.24 -0.17 1.44
C VAL A 161 -1.80 1.15 2.04
N LEU A 162 -2.11 2.27 1.38
CA LEU A 162 -1.76 3.62 1.81
C LEU A 162 -3.01 4.43 2.15
N GLY A 163 -2.95 5.20 3.24
CA GLY A 163 -4.02 6.11 3.62
C GLY A 163 -3.76 6.89 4.91
N ARG A 164 -4.82 7.50 5.46
CA ARG A 164 -4.76 8.27 6.72
C ARG A 164 -5.07 7.40 7.93
N ALA A 165 -4.72 7.90 9.12
CA ALA A 165 -4.87 7.16 10.37
C ALA A 165 -6.27 6.57 10.60
N PRO A 166 -7.40 7.30 10.39
CA PRO A 166 -8.72 6.72 10.65
C PRO A 166 -9.05 5.51 9.76
N SER A 167 -8.90 5.62 8.43
CA SER A 167 -9.16 4.49 7.52
C SER A 167 -8.17 3.34 7.71
N MET A 168 -6.92 3.64 8.07
CA MET A 168 -5.91 2.62 8.36
C MET A 168 -6.20 1.86 9.66
N GLN A 169 -6.70 2.52 10.71
CA GLN A 169 -7.10 1.86 11.95
C GLN A 169 -8.24 0.88 11.71
N GLU A 170 -9.21 1.28 10.90
CA GLU A 170 -10.34 0.45 10.52
C GLU A 170 -9.88 -0.79 9.72
N ALA A 171 -9.11 -0.56 8.66
CA ALA A 171 -8.56 -1.65 7.84
C ALA A 171 -7.73 -2.62 8.69
N ARG A 172 -6.89 -2.10 9.59
CA ARG A 172 -6.07 -2.92 10.50
C ARG A 172 -6.92 -3.86 11.36
N ARG A 173 -8.01 -3.34 11.94
CA ARG A 173 -8.92 -4.12 12.79
C ARG A 173 -9.55 -5.25 11.99
N ARG A 174 -10.05 -4.95 10.79
CA ARG A 174 -10.75 -5.91 9.94
C ARG A 174 -9.85 -6.98 9.33
N LEU A 175 -8.60 -6.63 9.03
CA LEU A 175 -7.56 -7.54 8.52
C LEU A 175 -6.86 -8.32 9.65
N SER A 176 -7.23 -8.10 10.91
CA SER A 176 -6.62 -8.72 12.09
C SER A 176 -5.09 -8.59 12.11
N LEU A 177 -4.56 -7.43 11.70
CA LEU A 177 -3.12 -7.22 11.60
C LEU A 177 -2.49 -6.94 12.97
N HIS A 178 -1.65 -7.87 13.42
CA HIS A 178 -0.88 -7.74 14.65
C HIS A 178 0.51 -7.15 14.38
N GLY A 179 1.16 -6.63 15.44
CA GLY A 179 2.54 -6.16 15.40
C GLY A 179 2.84 -5.09 14.33
N LYS A 180 3.80 -5.37 13.43
CA LYS A 180 4.33 -4.45 12.40
C LYS A 180 3.38 -4.19 11.22
N GLY A 181 2.14 -4.69 11.27
CA GLY A 181 1.15 -4.55 10.18
C GLY A 181 0.81 -3.10 9.78
N THR A 182 1.12 -2.11 10.63
CA THR A 182 0.93 -0.68 10.31
C THR A 182 2.20 0.12 10.56
N LEU A 183 2.55 0.90 9.56
CA LEU A 183 3.74 1.74 9.46
C LEU A 183 3.30 3.21 9.44
N HIS A 184 3.71 4.01 10.44
CA HIS A 184 3.28 5.41 10.54
C HIS A 184 4.36 6.38 10.04
N VAL A 185 4.10 7.00 8.89
CA VAL A 185 5.00 7.95 8.23
C VAL A 185 4.72 9.36 8.74
N VAL A 186 5.78 10.02 9.18
CA VAL A 186 5.76 11.43 9.59
C VAL A 186 6.52 12.22 8.53
N GLY A 187 5.87 13.23 7.96
CA GLY A 187 6.57 14.14 7.06
C GLY A 187 7.59 14.96 7.84
N ILE A 188 8.81 15.10 7.32
CA ILE A 188 9.72 16.14 7.81
C ILE A 188 9.14 17.45 7.29
N ARG A 189 8.55 18.26 8.16
CA ARG A 189 8.35 19.67 7.84
C ARG A 189 9.69 20.37 7.93
N GLU A 190 10.02 21.16 6.91
CA GLU A 190 11.09 22.17 6.93
C GLU A 190 10.73 23.34 7.88
N GLU A 191 10.38 23.04 9.14
CA GLU A 191 10.21 24.04 10.20
C GLU A 191 11.41 24.03 11.18
N LEU A 192 12.54 23.42 10.80
CA LEU A 192 13.80 23.46 11.56
C LEU A 192 14.78 24.55 11.10
N THR A 193 14.37 25.45 10.20
CA THR A 193 15.22 26.52 9.66
C THR A 193 15.19 27.85 10.41
N GLY A 194 14.69 27.91 11.65
CA GLY A 194 14.82 29.16 12.41
C GLY A 194 14.41 29.10 13.87
N ASP A 195 15.19 28.42 14.73
CA ASP A 195 15.58 28.96 16.06
C ASP A 195 16.18 27.96 17.06
N VAL A 196 16.34 26.68 16.74
CA VAL A 196 16.85 25.69 17.73
C VAL A 196 18.27 25.22 17.40
N LEU A 197 19.22 26.15 17.37
CA LEU A 197 20.64 25.87 17.60
C LEU A 197 21.19 26.84 18.65
N ARG A 198 20.69 26.70 19.88
CA ARG A 198 21.42 27.11 21.09
C ARG A 198 21.32 25.99 22.12
N TRP A 199 22.20 25.00 21.99
CA TRP A 199 22.61 24.20 23.12
C TRP A 199 23.73 24.97 23.83
N ARG A 200 23.42 25.45 25.04
CA ARG A 200 24.43 25.83 26.03
C ARG A 200 25.13 24.58 26.55
#